data_AF-A0A843C3B8-F1
#
_entry.id   AF-A0A843C3B8-F1
#
_cell.length_a   1.000
_cell.length_b   1.000
_cell.length_c   1.000
_cell.angle_alpha   90.00
_cell.angle_beta   90.00
_cell.angle_gamma   90.00
#
_symmetry.space_group_name_H-M   'P 1'
#
loop_
_entity.id
_entity.type
_entity.pdbx_description
1 polymer ?
#
loop_
_entity_poly.entity_id
_entity_poly.type
_entity_poly.pdbx_seq_one_letter_code
_entity_poly.pdbx_strand_id
1 'polypeptide(L)'
;MLIFHNENINSKFNGTIIDIETIGGFCREHEDDDSRTYSKLIPTIFGYVTKDELNIICAKGKSGLEKLEQEAIKILPSLKRPIYAFQSRFERGVL
;
A
#
# COMPACT_ATOMS: atom_id res chain seq x y z
N MET A 1 8.20 -14.75 -0.21
CA MET A 1 6.88 -15.46 -0.19
C MET A 1 5.81 -14.44 0.14
N LEU A 2 4.58 -14.59 -0.35
CA LEU A 2 3.46 -13.73 0.02
C LEU A 2 2.48 -14.48 0.92
N ILE A 3 1.89 -13.77 1.88
CA ILE A 3 0.80 -14.26 2.72
C ILE A 3 -0.42 -13.40 2.39
N PHE A 4 -1.55 -14.04 2.14
CA PHE A 4 -2.80 -13.38 1.78
C PHE A 4 -3.82 -13.54 2.90
N HIS A 5 -4.47 -12.46 3.26
CA HIS A 5 -5.62 -12.43 4.16
C HIS A 5 -6.77 -11.75 3.43
N ASN A 6 -7.95 -12.36 3.48
CA ASN A 6 -9.17 -11.83 2.91
C ASN A 6 -10.30 -11.97 3.93
N GLU A 7 -11.07 -10.92 4.08
CA GLU A 7 -12.25 -10.89 4.92
C GLU A 7 -13.42 -10.26 4.17
N ASN A 8 -14.57 -10.93 4.19
CA ASN A 8 -15.79 -10.32 3.69
C ASN A 8 -16.28 -9.26 4.68
N ILE A 9 -16.63 -8.10 4.16
CA ILE A 9 -17.21 -7.00 4.92
C ILE A 9 -18.47 -6.49 4.24
N ASN A 10 -19.24 -5.65 4.94
CA ASN A 10 -20.39 -4.97 4.36
C ASN A 10 -20.30 -3.47 4.66
N SER A 11 -19.73 -2.73 3.72
CA SER A 11 -19.54 -1.29 3.83
C SER A 11 -20.41 -0.54 2.81
N LYS A 12 -20.90 0.64 3.20
CA LYS A 12 -21.65 1.55 2.30
C LYS A 12 -20.74 2.48 1.50
N PHE A 13 -19.43 2.33 1.65
CA PHE A 13 -18.44 3.16 0.98
C PHE A 13 -18.35 2.86 -0.52
N ASN A 14 -18.11 3.88 -1.34
CA ASN A 14 -17.97 3.76 -2.79
C ASN A 14 -16.55 4.10 -3.23
N GLY A 15 -15.82 3.09 -3.73
CA GLY A 15 -14.44 3.24 -4.20
C GLY A 15 -13.56 2.15 -3.59
N THR A 16 -12.28 2.47 -3.43
CA THR A 16 -11.31 1.62 -2.74
C THR A 16 -10.45 2.46 -1.80
N ILE A 17 -10.32 2.01 -0.56
CA ILE A 17 -9.35 2.55 0.39
C ILE A 17 -8.10 1.68 0.30
N ILE A 18 -6.93 2.30 0.18
CA ILE A 18 -5.63 1.63 0.15
C ILE A 18 -4.83 2.04 1.37
N ASP A 19 -4.14 1.05 1.93
CA ASP A 19 -3.16 1.21 2.98
C ASP A 19 -1.87 0.46 2.61
N ILE A 20 -0.72 1.06 2.91
CA ILE A 20 0.59 0.50 2.53
C ILE A 20 1.56 0.70 3.68
N GLU A 21 2.03 -0.40 4.25
CA GLU A 21 3.13 -0.38 5.21
C GLU A 21 4.44 -0.54 4.47
N THR A 22 5.42 0.30 4.80
CA THR A 22 6.71 0.35 4.11
C THR A 22 7.89 0.24 5.07
N ILE A 23 9.02 -0.22 4.54
CA ILE A 23 10.34 -0.10 5.16
C ILE A 23 11.23 0.75 4.26
N GLY A 24 12.39 1.15 4.80
CA GLY A 24 13.34 2.01 4.10
C GLY A 24 13.28 3.44 4.63
N GLY A 25 13.61 4.42 3.80
CA GLY A 25 13.59 5.81 4.19
C GLY A 25 13.23 6.74 3.05
N PHE A 26 12.84 7.98 3.40
CA PHE A 26 12.56 9.01 2.41
C PHE A 26 13.86 9.51 1.76
N CYS A 27 13.85 9.66 0.44
CA CYS A 27 14.93 10.33 -0.28
C CYS A 27 14.82 11.84 -0.06
N ARG A 28 15.67 12.40 0.82
CA ARG A 28 15.63 13.83 1.21
C ARG A 28 16.25 14.79 0.18
N GLU A 29 16.66 14.27 -0.98
CA GLU A 29 17.25 15.05 -2.08
C GLU A 29 16.18 15.69 -2.98
N HIS A 30 14.91 15.36 -2.77
CA HIS A 30 13.77 15.85 -3.54
C HIS A 30 12.78 16.60 -2.65
N GLU A 31 11.98 17.47 -3.27
CA GLU A 31 10.92 18.21 -2.60
C GLU A 31 9.81 17.27 -2.08
N ASP A 32 9.03 17.76 -1.12
CA ASP A 32 8.07 16.93 -0.37
C ASP A 32 6.84 16.47 -1.17
N ASP A 33 6.58 17.09 -2.31
CA ASP A 33 5.56 16.72 -3.28
C ASP A 33 6.11 15.88 -4.46
N ASP A 34 7.43 15.66 -4.50
CA ASP A 34 8.07 14.84 -5.52
C ASP A 34 7.92 13.35 -5.21
N SER A 35 7.39 12.57 -6.15
CA SER A 35 7.22 11.13 -5.97
C SER A 35 8.55 10.38 -5.81
N ARG A 36 9.66 10.94 -6.31
CA ARG A 36 11.01 10.38 -6.15
C ARG A 36 11.47 10.36 -4.69
N THR A 37 10.85 11.15 -3.82
CA THR A 37 11.04 11.12 -2.37
C THR A 37 10.73 9.75 -1.76
N TYR A 38 9.87 8.95 -2.39
CA TYR A 38 9.49 7.60 -1.95
C TYR A 38 10.30 6.49 -2.63
N SER A 39 11.28 6.82 -3.49
CA SER A 39 12.04 5.85 -4.30
C SER A 39 12.81 4.78 -3.53
N LYS A 40 13.09 5.02 -2.24
CA LYS A 40 13.79 4.10 -1.34
C LYS A 40 12.85 3.38 -0.38
N LEU A 41 11.55 3.62 -0.46
CA LEU A 41 10.55 2.88 0.30
C LEU A 41 10.23 1.58 -0.40
N ILE A 42 10.08 0.52 0.39
CA ILE A 42 9.75 -0.82 -0.09
C ILE A 42 8.49 -1.27 0.65
N PRO A 43 7.41 -1.65 -0.06
CA PRO A 43 6.20 -2.14 0.59
C PRO A 43 6.47 -3.47 1.29
N THR A 44 6.02 -3.58 2.54
CA THR A 44 5.99 -4.83 3.31
C THR A 44 4.58 -5.37 3.44
N ILE A 45 3.57 -4.50 3.41
CA ILE A 45 2.15 -4.87 3.41
C ILE A 45 1.43 -3.99 2.40
N PHE A 46 0.55 -4.60 1.60
CA PHE A 46 -0.39 -3.91 0.73
C PHE A 46 -1.81 -4.32 1.14
N GLY A 47 -2.56 -3.36 1.67
CA GLY A 47 -3.95 -3.53 2.10
C GLY A 47 -4.88 -2.72 1.21
N TYR A 48 -6.05 -3.28 0.88
CA TYR A 48 -7.13 -2.50 0.29
C TYR A 48 -8.50 -2.97 0.75
N VAL A 49 -9.41 -2.00 0.85
CA VAL A 49 -10.80 -2.19 1.31
C VAL A 49 -11.74 -1.71 0.22
N THR A 50 -12.68 -2.56 -0.16
CA THR A 50 -13.80 -2.22 -1.05
C THR A 50 -15.10 -2.16 -0.24
N LYS A 51 -16.25 -2.13 -0.93
CA LYS A 51 -17.55 -2.25 -0.25
C LYS A 51 -17.81 -3.66 0.29
N ASP A 52 -17.21 -4.68 -0.32
CA ASP A 52 -17.53 -6.09 -0.10
C ASP A 52 -16.41 -6.85 0.63
N GLU A 53 -15.17 -6.36 0.58
CA GLU A 53 -14.00 -7.11 1.07
C GLU A 53 -12.88 -6.22 1.61
N LEU A 54 -12.16 -6.77 2.57
CA LEU A 54 -10.84 -6.36 3.01
C LEU A 54 -9.82 -7.38 2.49
N ASN A 55 -8.80 -6.91 1.81
CA ASN A 55 -7.68 -7.72 1.34
C ASN A 55 -6.37 -7.18 1.91
N ILE A 56 -5.53 -8.07 2.43
CA ILE A 56 -4.20 -7.75 2.95
C ILE A 56 -3.20 -8.74 2.38
N ILE A 57 -2.13 -8.21 1.79
CA ILE A 57 -1.03 -8.99 1.22
C ILE A 57 0.26 -8.62 1.94
N CYS A 58 0.85 -9.59 2.64
CA CYS A 58 2.06 -9.39 3.43
C CYS A 58 3.27 -10.06 2.77
N ALA A 59 4.38 -9.32 2.68
CA ALA A 59 5.65 -9.86 2.25
C ALA A 59 6.33 -10.65 3.38
N LYS A 60 6.68 -11.93 3.13
CA LYS A 60 7.53 -12.73 4.03
C LYS A 60 8.92 -12.92 3.43
N GLY A 61 9.91 -12.37 4.14
CA GLY A 61 11.32 -12.40 3.77
C GLY A 61 11.65 -11.57 2.52
N LYS A 62 12.93 -11.50 2.14
CA LYS A 62 13.41 -10.64 1.06
C LYS A 62 12.71 -10.90 -0.29
N SER A 63 12.54 -12.17 -0.68
CA SER A 63 11.83 -12.55 -1.91
C SER A 63 10.33 -12.23 -1.87
N GLY A 64 9.76 -11.94 -0.69
CA GLY A 64 8.39 -11.47 -0.55
C GLY A 64 8.25 -10.00 -0.95
N LEU A 65 9.25 -9.18 -0.66
CA LEU A 65 9.22 -7.73 -0.92
C LEU A 65 9.07 -7.44 -2.42
N GLU A 66 9.97 -8.01 -3.23
CA GLU A 66 9.94 -7.86 -4.70
C GLU A 66 8.63 -8.39 -5.31
N LYS A 67 8.11 -9.50 -4.78
CA LYS A 67 6.83 -10.07 -5.24
C LYS A 67 5.64 -9.20 -4.86
N LEU A 68 5.66 -8.58 -3.69
CA LEU A 68 4.55 -7.76 -3.22
C LEU A 68 4.39 -6.52 -4.09
N GLU A 69 5.50 -5.87 -4.45
CA GLU A 69 5.49 -4.74 -5.37
C GLU A 69 4.89 -5.11 -6.73
N GLN A 70 5.31 -6.25 -7.30
CA GLN A 70 4.78 -6.74 -8.57
C GLN A 70 3.28 -7.06 -8.49
N GLU A 71 2.81 -7.67 -7.41
CA GLU A 71 1.39 -7.96 -7.21
C GLU A 71 0.56 -6.68 -7.00
N ALA A 72 1.06 -5.71 -6.23
CA ALA A 72 0.41 -4.43 -6.04
C ALA A 72 0.23 -3.69 -7.39
N ILE A 73 1.26 -3.65 -8.24
CA ILE A 73 1.19 -3.05 -9.58
C ILE A 73 0.11 -3.71 -10.45
N LYS A 74 -0.09 -5.02 -10.34
CA LYS A 74 -1.13 -5.74 -11.09
C LYS A 74 -2.54 -5.47 -10.54
N ILE A 75 -2.68 -5.31 -9.24
CA ILE A 75 -3.98 -5.10 -8.57
C ILE A 75 -4.47 -3.67 -8.74
N LEU A 76 -3.58 -2.67 -8.67
CA LEU A 76 -3.94 -1.25 -8.70
C LEU A 76 -4.90 -0.87 -9.86
N PRO A 77 -4.71 -1.34 -11.11
CA PRO A 77 -5.63 -1.05 -12.21
C PRO A 77 -7.04 -1.66 -12.06
N SER A 78 -7.21 -2.76 -11.31
CA SER A 78 -8.51 -3.40 -11.10
C SER A 78 -9.31 -2.81 -9.95
N LEU A 79 -8.70 -1.95 -9.12
CA LEU A 79 -9.38 -1.36 -7.97
C LEU A 79 -10.46 -0.36 -8.41
N LYS A 80 -11.59 -0.39 -7.69
CA LYS A 80 -12.72 0.47 -7.98
C LYS A 80 -12.38 1.91 -7.60
N ARG A 81 -12.57 2.84 -8.53
CA ARG A 81 -12.40 4.28 -8.28
C ARG A 81 -13.65 4.88 -7.61
N PRO A 82 -13.52 5.99 -6.84
CA PRO A 82 -12.27 6.68 -6.50
C PRO A 82 -11.37 5.89 -5.54
N ILE A 83 -10.06 6.12 -5.65
CA ILE A 83 -9.06 5.55 -4.74
C ILE A 83 -8.78 6.58 -3.64
N TYR A 84 -8.84 6.13 -2.40
CA TYR A 84 -8.46 6.89 -1.22
C TYR A 84 -7.25 6.18 -0.61
N ALA A 85 -6.20 6.91 -0.27
CA ALA A 85 -5.01 6.34 0.35
C ALA A 85 -4.81 6.99 1.71
N PHE A 86 -4.54 6.19 2.75
CA PHE A 86 -4.13 6.69 4.06
C PHE A 86 -2.64 7.04 4.07
N GLN A 87 -2.18 7.84 3.10
CA GLN A 87 -0.88 8.50 3.20
C GLN A 87 -1.08 9.84 3.91
N SER A 88 -1.37 9.79 5.21
CA SER A 88 -1.05 10.91 6.07
C SER A 88 0.47 10.98 6.11
N ARG A 89 1.10 12.13 5.92
CA ARG A 89 2.54 12.37 6.14
C ARG A 89 3.00 12.11 7.60
N PHE A 90 2.30 11.23 8.31
CA PHE A 90 2.42 10.88 9.71
C PHE A 90 3.78 10.25 10.00
N GLU A 91 4.32 9.40 9.12
CA GLU A 91 5.62 8.75 9.38
C GLU A 91 6.80 9.75 9.39
N ARG A 92 6.64 10.93 8.79
CA ARG A 92 7.66 12.01 8.86
C ARG A 92 7.62 12.78 10.18
N GLY A 93 6.49 12.81 10.88
CA GLY A 93 6.33 13.52 12.16
C GLY A 93 6.74 12.69 13.38
N VAL A 94 7.10 11.43 13.19
CA VAL A 94 7.50 10.47 14.25
C VAL A 94 9.03 10.26 14.27
N LEU A 95 9.79 11.02 13.46
CA LEU A 95 11.27 11.02 13.45
C LEU A 95 11.87 11.82 14.60
#